data_AF-A0A1I2AD62-F1
#
_entry.id   AF-A0A1I2AD62-F1
#
_cell.length_a   1.000
_cell.length_b   1.000
_cell.length_c   1.000
_cell.angle_alpha   90.00
_cell.angle_beta   90.00
_cell.angle_gamma   90.00
#
_symmetry.space_group_name_H-M   'P 1'
#
loop_
_entity.id
_entity.type
_entity.pdbx_description
1 polymer ?
#
loop_
_entity_poly.entity_id
_entity_poly.type
_entity_poly.pdbx_seq_one_letter_code
_entity_poly.pdbx_strand_id
1 'polypeptide(L)'
;MRTIIFSLFFTLFVFTSSVAQTSVMDFFNARMKAYKAELRKGKITDETPFQNNKNITVKDIKNGFLRYDLPYAEGFEEMAYYIPTQGNKFAVIASFACGPACETDLPTFYELENGNLVDKTDKYLPKATREEIKEALTKAESKIVLSDKDASLGMWVKVPQQGTTIFIGFKEDAGISEDGKFHQIYELVYTRANGTFKAVRK
;
A
#
# COMPACT_ATOMS: atom_id res chain seq x y z
N MET A 1 51.94 21.59 -51.40
CA MET A 1 50.59 21.00 -51.22
C MET A 1 50.21 21.14 -49.75
N ARG A 2 49.16 21.91 -49.44
CA ARG A 2 48.65 22.10 -48.07
C ARG A 2 47.39 21.27 -47.91
N THR A 3 47.46 20.22 -47.08
CA THR A 3 46.33 19.34 -46.78
C THR A 3 45.49 19.99 -45.68
N ILE A 4 44.26 20.37 -46.01
CA ILE A 4 43.28 20.90 -45.06
C ILE A 4 42.49 19.71 -44.51
N ILE A 5 42.67 19.41 -43.22
CA ILE A 5 41.90 18.38 -42.50
C ILE A 5 40.63 19.06 -41.97
N PHE A 6 39.49 18.77 -42.62
CA PHE A 6 38.16 19.15 -42.12
C PHE A 6 37.81 18.23 -40.95
N SER A 7 37.91 18.74 -39.72
CA SER A 7 37.37 18.07 -38.53
C SER A 7 35.84 18.18 -38.54
N LEU A 8 35.18 17.06 -38.85
CA LEU A 8 33.73 16.91 -38.75
C LEU A 8 33.36 16.80 -37.26
N PHE A 9 32.91 17.91 -36.67
CA PHE A 9 32.36 17.92 -35.32
C PHE A 9 30.97 17.27 -35.36
N PHE A 10 30.90 15.99 -35.01
CA PHE A 10 29.65 15.24 -34.88
C PHE A 10 29.06 15.51 -33.49
N THR A 11 28.20 16.52 -33.37
CA THR A 11 27.54 16.86 -32.11
C THR A 11 26.49 15.79 -31.80
N LEU A 12 26.85 14.79 -30.97
CA LEU A 12 25.89 13.86 -30.40
C LEU A 12 24.92 14.64 -29.51
N PHE A 13 23.71 14.88 -30.01
CA PHE A 13 22.57 15.27 -29.19
C PHE A 13 22.20 14.08 -28.29
N VAL A 14 22.69 14.10 -27.06
CA VAL A 14 22.25 13.17 -26.02
C VAL A 14 20.84 13.60 -25.61
N PHE A 15 19.82 12.97 -26.20
CA PHE A 15 18.46 13.07 -25.70
C PHE A 15 18.42 12.39 -24.33
N THR A 16 18.57 13.17 -23.27
CA THR A 16 18.23 12.73 -21.92
C THR A 16 16.70 12.67 -21.85
N SER A 17 16.12 11.54 -22.20
CA SER A 17 14.73 11.25 -21.86
C SER A 17 14.62 11.28 -20.33
N SER A 18 14.01 12.34 -19.81
CA SER A 18 13.62 12.42 -18.41
C SER A 18 12.60 11.30 -18.17
N VAL A 19 13.07 10.18 -17.63
CA VAL A 19 12.18 9.11 -17.19
C VAL A 19 11.38 9.69 -16.03
N ALA A 20 10.10 9.93 -16.25
CA ALA A 20 9.20 10.44 -15.22
C ALA A 20 9.33 9.58 -13.96
N GLN A 21 9.74 10.19 -12.86
CA GLN A 21 9.98 9.47 -11.62
C GLN A 21 8.65 9.07 -10.98
N THR A 22 8.31 7.78 -11.06
CA THR A 22 7.14 7.23 -10.37
C THR A 22 7.19 7.50 -8.86
N SER A 23 6.06 7.84 -8.28
CA SER A 23 5.83 8.17 -6.87
C SER A 23 4.58 7.48 -6.33
N VAL A 24 4.39 7.54 -5.00
CA VAL A 24 3.16 7.05 -4.34
C VAL A 24 1.88 7.71 -4.90
N MET A 25 1.97 8.95 -5.40
CA MET A 25 0.83 9.63 -6.02
C MET A 25 0.37 8.97 -7.32
N ASP A 26 1.27 8.33 -8.07
CA ASP A 26 0.89 7.65 -9.32
C ASP A 26 0.04 6.41 -9.01
N PHE A 27 0.40 5.68 -7.95
CA PHE A 27 -0.39 4.55 -7.45
C PHE A 27 -1.73 5.01 -6.88
N PHE A 28 -1.75 6.10 -6.11
CA PHE A 28 -3.00 6.69 -5.61
C PHE A 28 -3.93 7.11 -6.75
N ASN A 29 -3.42 7.80 -7.77
CA ASN A 29 -4.21 8.21 -8.93
C ASN A 29 -4.79 7.00 -9.68
N ALA A 30 -4.01 5.93 -9.83
CA ALA A 30 -4.46 4.68 -10.43
C ALA A 30 -5.51 3.97 -9.55
N ARG A 31 -5.39 4.00 -8.21
CA ARG A 31 -6.39 3.50 -7.26
C ARG A 31 -7.71 4.25 -7.38
N MET A 32 -7.66 5.58 -7.40
CA MET A 32 -8.85 6.42 -7.56
C MET A 32 -9.53 6.20 -8.91
N LYS A 33 -8.75 5.98 -9.98
CA LYS A 33 -9.29 5.60 -11.29
C LYS A 33 -10.01 4.24 -11.23
N ALA A 34 -9.44 3.25 -10.53
CA ALA A 34 -10.05 1.94 -10.35
C ALA A 34 -11.40 2.04 -9.63
N TYR A 35 -11.47 2.77 -8.51
CA TYR A 35 -12.74 2.96 -7.81
C TYR A 35 -13.81 3.65 -8.65
N LYS A 36 -13.46 4.70 -9.40
CA LYS A 36 -14.40 5.34 -10.34
C LYS A 36 -14.95 4.37 -11.37
N ALA A 37 -14.15 3.38 -11.79
CA ALA A 37 -14.62 2.35 -12.71
C ALA A 37 -15.56 1.34 -12.05
N GLU A 38 -15.40 1.06 -10.74
CA GLU A 38 -16.30 0.19 -9.98
C GLU A 38 -17.64 0.85 -9.67
N LEU A 39 -17.63 2.13 -9.30
CA LEU A 39 -18.83 2.97 -9.20
C LEU A 39 -19.69 2.91 -10.46
N ARG A 40 -19.07 3.15 -11.63
CA ARG A 40 -19.77 3.15 -12.93
C ARG A 40 -20.39 1.80 -13.28
N LYS A 41 -19.95 0.71 -12.66
CA LYS A 41 -20.53 -0.64 -12.82
C LYS A 41 -21.70 -0.89 -11.87
N GLY A 42 -22.14 0.11 -11.10
CA GLY A 42 -23.21 -0.02 -10.11
C GLY A 42 -22.82 -0.85 -8.90
N LYS A 43 -21.52 -1.14 -8.69
CA LYS A 43 -21.04 -1.87 -7.51
C LYS A 43 -20.96 -1.00 -6.26
N ILE A 44 -21.01 0.32 -6.42
CA ILE A 44 -20.97 1.30 -5.35
C ILE A 44 -22.08 2.32 -5.68
N THR A 45 -22.95 2.63 -4.71
CA THR A 45 -24.21 3.37 -4.94
C THR A 45 -24.19 4.82 -4.47
N ASP A 46 -23.13 5.25 -3.77
CA ASP A 46 -22.99 6.63 -3.30
C ASP A 46 -21.97 7.39 -4.16
N GLU A 47 -22.43 8.49 -4.77
CA GLU A 47 -21.66 9.34 -5.68
C GLU A 47 -21.06 10.57 -4.98
N THR A 48 -21.21 10.71 -3.65
CA THR A 48 -20.56 11.79 -2.91
C THR A 48 -19.02 11.66 -2.95
N PRO A 49 -18.30 12.79 -3.10
CA PRO A 49 -17.64 13.03 -4.38
C PRO A 49 -16.18 12.56 -4.39
N PHE A 50 -15.82 11.86 -5.45
CA PHE A 50 -14.44 11.71 -5.94
C PHE A 50 -13.84 13.07 -6.34
N GLN A 51 -13.64 13.97 -5.38
CA GLN A 51 -12.83 15.17 -5.61
C GLN A 51 -11.37 14.75 -5.46
N ASN A 52 -10.67 14.68 -6.59
CA ASN A 52 -9.25 14.29 -6.64
C ASN A 52 -8.47 15.00 -5.51
N ASN A 53 -7.82 14.22 -4.66
CA ASN A 53 -6.99 14.61 -3.51
C ASN A 53 -7.69 15.15 -2.24
N LYS A 54 -9.01 15.39 -2.21
CA LYS A 54 -9.66 15.91 -0.99
C LYS A 54 -9.76 14.90 0.16
N ASN A 55 -9.64 13.61 -0.16
CA ASN A 55 -9.74 12.54 0.83
C ASN A 55 -8.38 12.18 1.44
N ILE A 56 -7.27 12.80 1.01
CA ILE A 56 -5.95 12.51 1.56
C ILE A 56 -5.84 13.18 2.94
N THR A 57 -5.83 12.36 3.99
CA THR A 57 -5.72 12.80 5.39
C THR A 57 -4.28 12.89 5.88
N VAL A 58 -3.38 12.05 5.33
CA VAL A 58 -1.93 12.16 5.57
C VAL A 58 -1.19 12.07 4.25
N LYS A 59 -0.30 13.03 3.99
CA LYS A 59 0.50 13.11 2.77
C LYS A 59 1.99 13.21 3.08
N ASP A 60 2.69 12.10 3.01
CA ASP A 60 4.15 12.02 3.23
C ASP A 60 4.86 11.44 2.00
N ILE A 61 4.91 12.23 0.94
CA ILE A 61 5.48 11.83 -0.35
C ILE A 61 6.97 11.48 -0.24
N LYS A 62 7.69 12.14 0.67
CA LYS A 62 9.12 11.91 0.88
C LYS A 62 9.39 10.48 1.33
N ASN A 63 8.55 9.97 2.23
CA ASN A 63 8.66 8.59 2.71
C ASN A 63 7.79 7.61 1.91
N GLY A 64 7.15 8.06 0.83
CA GLY A 64 6.32 7.23 -0.02
C GLY A 64 5.03 6.76 0.66
N PHE A 65 4.49 7.53 1.60
CA PHE A 65 3.31 7.18 2.37
C PHE A 65 2.14 8.12 2.10
N LEU A 66 0.94 7.55 2.02
CA LEU A 66 -0.33 8.26 2.00
C LEU A 66 -1.33 7.55 2.93
N ARG A 67 -2.19 8.34 3.57
CA ARG A 67 -3.46 7.88 4.12
C ARG A 67 -4.58 8.67 3.48
N TYR A 68 -5.67 8.00 3.13
CA TYR A 68 -6.85 8.66 2.60
C TYR A 68 -8.13 7.94 2.99
N ASP A 69 -9.19 8.71 3.17
CA ASP A 69 -10.50 8.19 3.52
C ASP A 69 -11.16 7.53 2.31
N LEU A 70 -11.87 6.43 2.59
CA LEU A 70 -12.58 5.69 1.56
C LEU A 70 -13.77 6.52 1.05
N PRO A 71 -13.92 6.70 -0.28
CA PRO A 71 -14.97 7.56 -0.82
C PRO A 71 -16.38 6.97 -0.73
N TYR A 72 -16.54 5.70 -0.31
CA TYR A 72 -17.80 4.97 -0.36
C TYR A 72 -18.14 4.18 0.92
N ALA A 73 -17.30 4.29 1.95
CA ALA A 73 -17.45 3.60 3.21
C ALA A 73 -16.81 4.42 4.32
N GLU A 74 -17.27 4.25 5.55
CA GLU A 74 -16.55 4.79 6.70
C GLU A 74 -15.26 4.01 6.85
N GLY A 75 -14.11 4.70 6.77
CA GLY A 75 -12.82 4.03 6.84
C GLY A 75 -11.75 4.74 6.04
N PHE A 76 -10.59 4.12 5.96
CA PHE A 76 -9.42 4.66 5.29
C PHE A 76 -8.57 3.57 4.66
N GLU A 77 -7.75 3.97 3.70
CA GLU A 77 -6.63 3.16 3.23
C GLU A 77 -5.32 3.85 3.58
N GLU A 78 -4.34 3.04 3.96
CA GLU A 78 -2.94 3.45 4.00
C GLU A 78 -2.21 2.84 2.81
N MET A 79 -1.36 3.65 2.17
CA MET A 79 -0.55 3.25 1.03
C MET A 79 0.91 3.55 1.31
N ALA A 80 1.76 2.54 1.18
CA ALA A 80 3.22 2.67 1.27
C ALA A 80 3.89 2.24 -0.04
N TYR A 81 4.83 3.04 -0.52
CA TYR A 81 5.53 2.86 -1.79
C TYR A 81 6.94 2.31 -1.59
N TYR A 82 7.29 1.27 -2.35
CA TYR A 82 8.55 0.54 -2.22
C TYR A 82 9.34 0.53 -3.52
N ILE A 83 10.65 0.72 -3.39
CA ILE A 83 11.61 0.75 -4.51
C ILE A 83 12.67 -0.32 -4.29
N PRO A 84 12.55 -1.50 -4.92
CA PRO A 84 13.59 -2.51 -4.84
C PRO A 84 14.82 -2.09 -5.65
N THR A 85 15.98 -2.67 -5.34
CA THR A 85 17.17 -2.53 -6.18
C THR A 85 17.06 -3.32 -7.47
N GLN A 86 16.26 -4.39 -7.47
CA GLN A 86 15.99 -5.22 -8.64
C GLN A 86 14.48 -5.46 -8.76
N GLY A 87 13.94 -5.24 -9.96
CA GLY A 87 12.52 -5.43 -10.25
C GLY A 87 11.71 -4.14 -10.23
N ASN A 88 10.38 -4.31 -10.26
CA ASN A 88 9.44 -3.20 -10.40
C ASN A 88 9.16 -2.53 -9.06
N LYS A 89 9.00 -1.21 -9.12
CA LYS A 89 8.43 -0.41 -8.03
C LYS A 89 6.98 -0.85 -7.80
N PHE A 90 6.55 -0.82 -6.54
CA PHE A 90 5.22 -1.28 -6.17
C PHE A 90 4.69 -0.47 -4.99
N ALA A 91 3.38 -0.56 -4.75
CA ALA A 91 2.73 -0.02 -3.57
C ALA A 91 2.05 -1.15 -2.78
N VAL A 92 1.98 -0.96 -1.48
CA VAL A 92 1.24 -1.81 -0.56
C VAL A 92 0.08 -1.00 -0.03
N ILE A 93 -1.13 -1.57 -0.08
CA ILE A 93 -2.35 -0.95 0.42
C ILE A 93 -2.89 -1.81 1.57
N ALA A 94 -3.11 -1.16 2.72
CA ALA A 94 -3.89 -1.72 3.82
C ALA A 94 -5.21 -0.94 3.89
N SER A 95 -6.32 -1.66 3.92
CA SER A 95 -7.66 -1.08 3.90
C SER A 95 -8.39 -1.38 5.20
N PHE A 96 -8.97 -0.34 5.79
CA PHE A 96 -9.86 -0.42 6.94
C PHE A 96 -11.18 0.18 6.53
N ALA A 97 -12.21 -0.66 6.43
CA ALA A 97 -13.55 -0.21 6.10
C ALA A 97 -14.53 -0.76 7.12
N CYS A 98 -15.36 0.11 7.67
CA CYS A 98 -16.50 -0.28 8.49
C CYS A 98 -17.79 0.06 7.72
N GLY A 99 -18.56 -0.99 7.44
CA GLY A 99 -19.96 -0.90 7.01
C GLY A 99 -20.85 -1.55 8.08
N PRO A 100 -21.81 -2.42 7.73
CA PRO A 100 -22.53 -3.21 8.73
C PRO A 100 -21.63 -4.14 9.55
N ALA A 101 -20.42 -4.44 9.05
CA ALA A 101 -19.32 -5.05 9.78
C ALA A 101 -18.01 -4.33 9.40
N CYS A 102 -17.06 -4.27 10.33
CA CYS A 102 -15.70 -3.82 10.02
C CYS A 102 -14.93 -4.95 9.33
N GLU A 103 -14.45 -4.68 8.12
CA GLU A 103 -13.65 -5.60 7.34
C GLU A 103 -12.20 -5.08 7.28
N THR A 104 -11.27 -5.97 7.59
CA THR A 104 -9.85 -5.78 7.36
C THR A 104 -9.32 -7.08 6.77
N ASP A 105 -8.49 -6.99 5.73
CA ASP A 105 -7.73 -8.14 5.21
C ASP A 105 -6.22 -7.86 5.30
N LEU A 106 -5.42 -8.88 5.03
CA LEU A 106 -3.98 -8.72 4.81
C LEU A 106 -3.70 -7.68 3.72
N PRO A 107 -2.53 -7.01 3.77
CA PRO A 107 -2.21 -5.98 2.80
C PRO A 107 -2.17 -6.53 1.37
N THR A 108 -2.62 -5.73 0.42
CA THR A 108 -2.58 -6.05 -1.01
C THR A 108 -1.43 -5.31 -1.69
N PHE A 109 -0.74 -5.98 -2.62
CA PHE A 109 0.46 -5.45 -3.27
C PHE A 109 0.17 -5.17 -4.74
N TYR A 110 0.50 -3.98 -5.21
CA TYR A 110 0.21 -3.54 -6.57
C TYR A 110 1.45 -3.06 -7.30
N GLU A 111 1.58 -3.45 -8.57
CA GLU A 111 2.47 -2.80 -9.52
C GLU A 111 1.66 -1.89 -10.46
N LEU A 112 2.31 -0.88 -11.02
CA LEU A 112 1.71 0.02 -11.99
C LEU A 112 2.08 -0.45 -13.41
N GLU A 113 1.10 -0.97 -14.15
CA GLU A 113 1.28 -1.40 -15.54
C GLU A 113 0.34 -0.58 -16.44
N ASN A 114 0.91 0.14 -17.41
CA ASN A 114 0.16 1.00 -18.34
C ASN A 114 -0.82 1.97 -17.64
N GLY A 115 -0.40 2.51 -16.49
CA GLY A 115 -1.20 3.44 -15.69
C GLY A 115 -2.37 2.80 -14.93
N ASN A 116 -2.40 1.47 -14.78
CA ASN A 116 -3.38 0.75 -13.99
C ASN A 116 -2.70 -0.05 -12.88
N LEU A 117 -3.38 -0.21 -11.75
CA LEU A 117 -2.92 -1.09 -10.69
C LEU A 117 -3.16 -2.55 -11.10
N VAL A 118 -2.11 -3.35 -11.01
CA VAL A 118 -2.16 -4.80 -11.22
C VAL A 118 -1.81 -5.46 -9.89
N ASP A 119 -2.72 -6.30 -9.39
CA ASP A 119 -2.50 -7.07 -8.17
C ASP A 119 -1.34 -8.05 -8.36
N LYS A 120 -0.34 -7.94 -7.50
CA LYS A 120 0.86 -8.78 -7.43
C LYS A 120 1.03 -9.35 -6.02
N THR A 121 -0.04 -9.48 -5.24
CA THR A 121 0.00 -9.96 -3.86
C THR A 121 0.71 -11.31 -3.76
N ASP A 122 0.40 -12.28 -4.63
CA ASP A 122 1.06 -13.59 -4.59
C ASP A 122 2.57 -13.54 -4.94
N LYS A 123 3.02 -12.50 -5.64
CA LYS A 123 4.46 -12.29 -5.92
C LYS A 123 5.21 -11.79 -4.67
N TYR A 124 4.59 -10.89 -3.90
CA TYR A 124 5.25 -10.20 -2.78
C TYR A 124 4.97 -10.84 -1.41
N LEU A 125 3.80 -11.47 -1.28
CA LEU A 125 3.32 -12.18 -0.11
C LEU A 125 2.60 -13.46 -0.56
N PRO A 126 3.36 -14.55 -0.82
CA PRO A 126 2.83 -15.78 -1.38
C PRO A 126 1.67 -16.35 -0.56
N LYS A 127 0.71 -17.00 -1.24
CA LYS A 127 -0.47 -17.60 -0.60
C LYS A 127 -0.13 -18.43 0.65
N ALA A 128 0.88 -19.29 0.60
CA ALA A 128 1.27 -20.12 1.75
C ALA A 128 1.60 -19.28 2.99
N THR A 129 2.33 -18.18 2.82
CA THR A 129 2.64 -17.23 3.90
C THR A 129 1.40 -16.48 4.39
N ARG A 130 0.47 -16.13 3.49
CA ARG A 130 -0.80 -15.50 3.87
C ARG A 130 -1.66 -16.44 4.73
N GLU A 131 -1.78 -17.70 4.35
CA GLU A 131 -2.51 -18.71 5.13
C GLU A 131 -1.86 -18.93 6.50
N GLU A 132 -0.53 -18.99 6.57
CA GLU A 132 0.22 -19.09 7.83
C GLU A 132 -0.07 -17.90 8.77
N ILE A 133 -0.07 -16.67 8.24
CA ILE A 133 -0.40 -15.46 9.01
C ILE A 133 -1.85 -15.52 9.49
N LYS A 134 -2.81 -15.86 8.60
CA LYS A 134 -4.24 -15.95 8.95
C LYS A 134 -4.49 -16.98 10.05
N GLU A 135 -3.90 -18.17 9.94
CA GLU A 135 -4.01 -19.22 10.96
C GLU A 135 -3.45 -18.76 12.31
N ALA A 136 -2.29 -18.09 12.29
CA ALA A 136 -1.67 -17.59 13.50
C ALA A 136 -2.46 -16.43 14.15
N LEU A 137 -3.11 -15.58 13.35
CA LEU A 137 -4.04 -14.56 13.84
C LEU A 137 -5.24 -15.20 14.54
N THR A 138 -5.92 -16.16 13.91
CA THR A 138 -7.03 -16.90 14.53
C THR A 138 -6.61 -17.56 15.85
N LYS A 139 -5.41 -18.14 15.91
CA LYS A 139 -4.87 -18.75 17.14
C LYS A 139 -4.51 -17.73 18.22
N ALA A 140 -4.18 -16.49 17.85
CA ALA A 140 -3.79 -15.43 18.78
C ALA A 140 -5.00 -14.69 19.34
N GLU A 141 -6.05 -14.50 18.53
CA GLU A 141 -7.27 -13.78 18.91
C GLU A 141 -7.86 -14.25 20.24
N SER A 142 -8.01 -15.57 20.41
CA SER A 142 -8.55 -16.18 21.64
C SER A 142 -7.63 -16.08 22.87
N LYS A 143 -6.37 -15.66 22.70
CA LYS A 143 -5.37 -15.55 23.77
C LYS A 143 -5.15 -14.11 24.22
N ILE A 144 -5.67 -13.14 23.48
CA ILE A 144 -5.52 -11.74 23.83
C ILE A 144 -6.52 -11.41 24.94
N VAL A 145 -5.99 -10.94 26.06
CA VAL A 145 -6.79 -10.44 27.18
C VAL A 145 -6.97 -8.94 26.98
N LEU A 146 -8.22 -8.52 26.86
CA LEU A 146 -8.58 -7.11 26.66
C LEU A 146 -8.40 -6.32 27.94
N SER A 147 -8.02 -5.05 27.78
CA SER A 147 -7.89 -4.14 28.92
C SER A 147 -9.24 -3.76 29.52
N ASP A 148 -10.28 -3.71 28.69
CA ASP A 148 -11.68 -3.50 29.07
C ASP A 148 -12.54 -4.70 28.64
N LYS A 149 -13.56 -5.03 29.44
CA LYS A 149 -14.50 -6.12 29.13
C LYS A 149 -15.42 -5.79 27.96
N ASP A 150 -15.62 -4.51 27.68
CA ASP A 150 -16.46 -4.03 26.58
C ASP A 150 -15.64 -3.73 25.31
N ALA A 151 -14.31 -3.85 25.36
CA ALA A 151 -13.46 -3.69 24.19
C ALA A 151 -13.71 -4.81 23.18
N SER A 152 -13.45 -4.51 21.90
CA SER A 152 -13.46 -5.48 20.81
C SER A 152 -12.08 -5.60 20.18
N LEU A 153 -11.78 -6.74 19.55
CA LEU A 153 -10.56 -6.92 18.75
C LEU A 153 -10.87 -6.85 17.27
N GLY A 154 -10.12 -6.01 16.57
CA GLY A 154 -10.10 -5.95 15.12
C GLY A 154 -8.74 -6.36 14.61
N MET A 155 -8.68 -7.18 13.56
CA MET A 155 -7.42 -7.36 12.85
C MET A 155 -6.96 -6.00 12.32
N TRP A 156 -5.67 -5.72 12.44
CA TRP A 156 -5.08 -4.47 12.00
C TRP A 156 -3.76 -4.69 11.27
N VAL A 157 -3.63 -4.04 10.12
CA VAL A 157 -2.41 -3.93 9.32
C VAL A 157 -1.96 -2.47 9.31
N LYS A 158 -0.75 -2.20 9.79
CA LYS A 158 -0.14 -0.86 9.74
C LYS A 158 0.99 -0.84 8.73
N VAL A 159 0.84 -0.08 7.65
CA VAL A 159 1.94 0.13 6.70
C VAL A 159 2.83 1.27 7.20
N PRO A 160 4.15 1.25 6.91
CA PRO A 160 5.07 2.21 7.52
C PRO A 160 4.94 3.59 6.87
N GLN A 161 4.65 4.62 7.68
CA GLN A 161 4.94 6.01 7.28
C GLN A 161 6.45 6.29 7.29
N GLN A 162 7.19 5.66 8.22
CA GLN A 162 8.65 5.69 8.29
C GLN A 162 9.19 4.27 8.42
N GLY A 163 10.30 3.98 7.75
CA GLY A 163 10.84 2.62 7.67
C GLY A 163 10.16 1.79 6.59
N THR A 164 10.31 0.47 6.66
CA THR A 164 9.87 -0.46 5.59
C THR A 164 9.16 -1.70 6.12
N THR A 165 8.86 -1.76 7.42
CA THR A 165 8.21 -2.92 8.04
C THR A 165 6.71 -2.69 8.12
N ILE A 166 5.94 -3.66 7.67
CA ILE A 166 4.48 -3.68 7.86
C ILE A 166 4.19 -4.48 9.11
N PHE A 167 3.34 -3.96 9.98
CA PHE A 167 2.94 -4.64 11.20
C PHE A 167 1.54 -5.22 11.04
N ILE A 168 1.35 -6.46 11.49
CA ILE A 168 0.07 -7.18 11.40
C ILE A 168 -0.26 -7.71 12.79
N GLY A 169 -1.48 -7.50 13.25
CA GLY A 169 -1.90 -7.94 14.57
C GLY A 169 -3.35 -7.63 14.84
N PHE A 170 -3.66 -7.44 16.12
CA PHE A 170 -4.98 -7.03 16.57
C PHE A 170 -4.92 -5.67 17.25
N LYS A 171 -6.03 -4.97 17.20
CA LYS A 171 -6.21 -3.70 17.88
C LYS A 171 -7.39 -3.78 18.82
N GLU A 172 -7.18 -3.37 20.07
CA GLU A 172 -8.27 -3.13 21.02
C GLU A 172 -9.08 -1.91 20.57
N ASP A 173 -10.41 -1.99 20.73
CA ASP A 173 -11.38 -1.00 20.25
C ASP A 173 -11.37 -0.90 18.71
N ALA A 174 -11.79 -1.99 18.07
CA ALA A 174 -11.75 -2.29 16.63
C ALA A 174 -12.42 -1.28 15.67
N GLY A 175 -12.84 -0.10 16.15
CA GLY A 175 -13.35 0.97 15.33
C GLY A 175 -12.27 1.66 14.48
N ILE A 176 -12.67 2.69 13.74
CA ILE A 176 -11.81 3.45 12.82
C ILE A 176 -10.80 4.34 13.57
N SER A 177 -11.00 4.56 14.88
CA SER A 177 -10.07 5.36 15.68
C SER A 177 -8.67 4.77 15.65
N GLU A 178 -7.64 5.62 15.71
CA GLU A 178 -6.25 5.21 15.89
C GLU A 178 -5.89 4.91 17.34
N ASP A 179 -6.76 5.26 18.28
CA ASP A 179 -6.58 4.97 19.71
C ASP A 179 -6.71 3.47 20.00
N GLY A 180 -6.13 3.02 21.11
CA GLY A 180 -6.18 1.61 21.53
C GLY A 180 -4.85 0.87 21.38
N LYS A 181 -4.71 -0.20 22.16
CA LYS A 181 -3.48 -0.99 22.20
C LYS A 181 -3.38 -1.90 20.98
N PHE A 182 -2.25 -1.84 20.28
CA PHE A 182 -1.94 -2.75 19.18
C PHE A 182 -1.15 -3.96 19.67
N HIS A 183 -1.73 -5.15 19.49
CA HIS A 183 -1.14 -6.45 19.76
C HIS A 183 -0.55 -7.02 18.48
N GLN A 184 0.72 -6.73 18.25
CA GLN A 184 1.44 -7.20 17.07
C GLN A 184 1.66 -8.71 17.12
N ILE A 185 1.32 -9.39 16.01
CA ILE A 185 1.51 -10.85 15.85
C ILE A 185 2.58 -11.15 14.79
N TYR A 186 2.64 -10.34 13.73
CA TYR A 186 3.63 -10.46 12.66
C TYR A 186 4.26 -9.11 12.28
N GLU A 187 5.47 -9.23 11.76
CA GLU A 187 6.13 -8.23 10.93
C GLU A 187 6.31 -8.78 9.52
N LEU A 188 6.02 -7.98 8.51
CA LEU A 188 6.53 -8.20 7.17
C LEU A 188 7.77 -7.32 6.99
N VAL A 189 8.94 -7.94 7.07
CA VAL A 189 10.23 -7.27 6.95
C VAL A 189 10.64 -7.21 5.48
N TYR A 190 10.72 -6.00 4.94
CA TYR A 190 11.07 -5.76 3.54
C TYR A 190 12.54 -6.04 3.24
N THR A 191 12.80 -6.76 2.15
CA THR A 191 14.13 -7.00 1.59
C THR A 191 14.33 -6.17 0.33
N ARG A 192 15.17 -5.14 0.41
CA ARG A 192 15.40 -4.20 -0.71
C ARG A 192 16.01 -4.87 -1.95
N ALA A 193 16.82 -5.92 -1.76
CA ALA A 193 17.56 -6.58 -2.83
C ALA A 193 16.66 -7.06 -3.99
N ASN A 194 15.55 -7.71 -3.64
CA ASN A 194 14.63 -8.38 -4.55
C ASN A 194 13.17 -7.90 -4.39
N GLY A 195 12.92 -6.97 -3.47
CA GLY A 195 11.60 -6.40 -3.25
C GLY A 195 10.63 -7.31 -2.50
N THR A 196 11.08 -8.39 -1.85
CA THR A 196 10.20 -9.34 -1.17
C THR A 196 10.03 -9.02 0.31
N PHE A 197 9.03 -9.66 0.94
CA PHE A 197 8.83 -9.58 2.39
C PHE A 197 9.12 -10.91 3.05
N LYS A 198 9.76 -10.86 4.21
CA LYS A 198 9.86 -12.00 5.13
C LYS A 198 8.86 -11.81 6.25
N ALA A 199 7.96 -12.78 6.43
CA ALA A 199 7.10 -12.83 7.60
C ALA A 199 7.90 -13.25 8.83
N VAL A 200 7.81 -12.48 9.92
CA VAL A 200 8.45 -12.75 11.21
C VAL A 200 7.39 -12.71 12.29
N ARG A 201 7.16 -13.85 12.95
CA ARG A 201 6.23 -13.95 14.08
C ARG A 201 6.82 -13.32 15.34
N LYS A 202 5.97 -12.68 16.15
CA LYS A 202 6.33 -12.12 17.46
C LYS A 202 5.78 -12.93 18.63
#